data_AF-A0A849SKZ4-F1
#
_entry.id   AF-A0A849SKZ4-F1
#
_cell.length_a   1.000
_cell.length_b   1.000
_cell.length_c   1.000
_cell.angle_alpha   90.00
_cell.angle_beta   90.00
_cell.angle_gamma   90.00
#
_symmetry.space_group_name_H-M   'P 1'
#
loop_
_entity.id
_entity.type
_entity.pdbx_description
1 polymer ?
#
loop_
_entity_poly.entity_id
_entity_poly.type
_entity_poly.pdbx_seq_one_letter_code
_entity_poly.pdbx_strand_id
1 'polypeptide(L)'
;MTDALIVFTSFANEDDAARVVRVLVEERLAACGNLLPGARSIYRWKGAVADEREVVVLLKTRKQDWPALMSRLHELHPYEIPECIAVRMAAGAPRYMAWLDEALEMAPPDETR
;
A
#
# COMPACT_ATOMS: atom_id res chain seq x y z
N MET A 1 8.86 1.00 19.87
CA MET A 1 7.76 0.52 19.02
C MET A 1 7.62 1.53 17.90
N THR A 2 7.71 1.13 16.64
CA THR A 2 7.72 2.08 15.51
C THR A 2 6.30 2.55 15.19
N ASP A 3 6.15 3.77 14.67
CA ASP A 3 4.88 4.27 14.12
C ASP A 3 4.69 3.88 12.64
N ALA A 4 5.41 2.86 12.16
CA ALA A 4 5.28 2.35 10.80
C ALA A 4 4.29 1.19 10.68
N LEU A 5 3.67 1.10 9.51
CA LEU A 5 2.66 0.13 9.14
C LEU A 5 3.09 -0.65 7.90
N ILE A 6 2.78 -1.95 7.88
CA ILE A 6 2.68 -2.74 6.66
C ILE A 6 1.20 -2.78 6.28
N VAL A 7 0.86 -2.33 5.08
CA VAL A 7 -0.50 -2.38 4.56
C VAL A 7 -0.60 -3.48 3.52
N PHE A 8 -1.59 -4.35 3.66
CA PHE A 8 -1.92 -5.40 2.71
C PHE A 8 -3.11 -4.95 1.85
N THR A 9 -3.01 -5.26 0.57
CA THR A 9 -4.09 -5.13 -0.43
C THR A 9 -3.87 -6.17 -1.52
N SER A 10 -4.84 -6.35 -2.41
CA SER A 10 -4.73 -7.31 -3.52
C SER A 10 -5.35 -6.77 -4.80
N PHE A 11 -4.79 -7.18 -5.94
CA PHE A 11 -5.25 -6.79 -7.27
C PHE A 11 -5.47 -8.03 -8.15
N ALA A 12 -6.37 -7.94 -9.12
CA ALA A 12 -6.62 -9.00 -10.09
C ALA A 12 -5.41 -9.29 -11.01
N ASN A 13 -4.56 -8.28 -11.26
CA ASN A 13 -3.43 -8.39 -12.18
C ASN A 13 -2.25 -7.50 -11.76
N GLU A 14 -1.07 -7.80 -12.28
CA GLU A 14 0.18 -7.12 -11.95
C GLU A 14 0.25 -5.69 -12.48
N ASP A 15 -0.38 -5.39 -13.62
CA ASP A 15 -0.33 -4.07 -14.25
C ASP A 15 -1.08 -3.03 -13.41
N ASP A 16 -2.27 -3.36 -12.93
CA ASP A 16 -3.03 -2.51 -12.01
C ASP A 16 -2.31 -2.35 -10.68
N ALA A 17 -1.79 -3.44 -10.11
CA ALA A 17 -0.99 -3.37 -8.89
C ALA A 17 0.20 -2.41 -9.07
N ALA A 18 0.96 -2.56 -10.15
CA ALA A 18 2.14 -1.75 -10.41
C ALA A 18 1.79 -0.28 -10.64
N ARG A 19 0.73 0.00 -11.39
CA ARG A 19 0.24 1.36 -11.63
C ARG A 19 -0.16 2.04 -10.33
N VAL A 20 -0.99 1.40 -9.52
CA VAL A 20 -1.50 2.00 -8.27
C VAL A 20 -0.38 2.17 -7.26
N VAL A 21 0.48 1.15 -7.08
CA VAL A 21 1.62 1.24 -6.15
C VAL A 21 2.59 2.35 -6.54
N ARG A 22 2.87 2.53 -7.85
CA ARG A 22 3.71 3.63 -8.32
C ARG A 22 3.12 4.99 -7.93
N VAL A 23 1.83 5.21 -8.18
CA VAL A 23 1.16 6.47 -7.82
C VAL A 23 1.25 6.72 -6.31
N LEU A 24 0.98 5.71 -5.48
CA LEU A 24 1.07 5.85 -4.01
C LEU A 24 2.49 6.17 -3.52
N VAL A 25 3.52 5.71 -4.23
CA VAL A 25 4.93 6.03 -3.93
C VAL A 25 5.29 7.43 -4.43
N GLU A 26 4.90 7.78 -5.66
CA GLU A 26 5.12 9.11 -6.26
C GLU A 26 4.45 10.23 -5.45
N GLU A 27 3.23 9.97 -4.95
CA GLU A 27 2.48 10.87 -4.07
C GLU A 27 2.95 10.82 -2.61
N ARG A 28 4.01 10.05 -2.30
CA ARG A 28 4.61 9.90 -0.95
C ARG A 28 3.62 9.46 0.12
N LEU A 29 2.65 8.62 -0.25
CA LEU A 29 1.71 7.98 0.68
C LEU A 29 2.25 6.64 1.17
N ALA A 30 3.09 5.97 0.38
CA ALA A 30 3.83 4.77 0.73
C ALA A 30 5.32 4.93 0.39
N ALA A 31 6.22 4.52 1.28
CA ALA A 31 7.66 4.55 1.01
C ALA A 31 8.07 3.47 -0.01
N CYS A 32 7.39 2.32 0.02
CA CYS A 32 7.53 1.27 -0.98
C CYS A 32 6.31 0.34 -1.04
N GLY A 33 6.23 -0.43 -2.11
CA GLY A 33 5.33 -1.57 -2.26
C GLY A 33 6.05 -2.80 -2.80
N ASN A 34 5.74 -3.98 -2.28
CA ASN A 34 6.14 -5.25 -2.90
C ASN A 34 4.93 -5.89 -3.55
N LEU A 35 5.05 -6.29 -4.81
CA LEU A 35 4.04 -7.05 -5.54
C LEU A 35 4.43 -8.53 -5.48
N LEU A 36 3.50 -9.36 -5.03
CA LEU A 36 3.66 -10.80 -4.88
C LEU A 36 2.64 -11.49 -5.81
N PRO A 37 3.01 -11.76 -7.08
CA PRO A 37 2.10 -12.38 -8.03
C PRO A 37 1.91 -13.87 -7.76
N GLY A 38 0.84 -14.44 -8.31
CA GLY A 38 0.53 -15.86 -8.22
C GLY A 38 -0.19 -16.29 -6.94
N ALA A 39 -0.68 -15.33 -6.16
CA ALA A 39 -1.54 -15.62 -5.02
C ALA A 39 -2.90 -16.14 -5.48
N ARG A 40 -3.59 -16.84 -4.58
CA ARG A 40 -5.00 -17.22 -4.74
C ARG A 40 -5.79 -16.70 -3.55
N SER A 41 -6.85 -15.96 -3.84
CA SER A 41 -7.78 -15.45 -2.85
C SER A 41 -9.06 -16.26 -2.90
N ILE A 42 -9.37 -16.94 -1.79
CA ILE A 42 -10.56 -17.77 -1.64
C ILE A 42 -11.49 -17.10 -0.64
N TYR A 43 -12.66 -16.67 -1.10
CA TYR A 43 -13.60 -15.88 -0.30
C TYR A 43 -15.05 -16.18 -0.69
N ARG A 44 -16.01 -15.69 0.10
CA ARG A 44 -17.43 -15.81 -0.22
C ARG A 44 -17.95 -14.52 -0.82
N TRP A 45 -18.52 -14.60 -2.01
CA TRP A 45 -19.15 -13.47 -2.67
C TRP A 45 -20.47 -13.88 -3.31
N LYS A 46 -21.51 -13.07 -3.11
CA LYS A 46 -22.87 -13.31 -3.64
C LYS A 46 -23.39 -14.75 -3.44
N GLY A 47 -23.09 -15.33 -2.27
CA GLY A 47 -23.54 -16.67 -1.87
C GLY A 47 -22.65 -17.83 -2.31
N ALA A 48 -21.70 -17.63 -3.23
CA ALA A 48 -20.78 -18.66 -3.70
C ALA A 48 -19.37 -18.48 -3.12
N VAL A 49 -18.58 -19.56 -3.10
CA VAL A 49 -17.14 -19.47 -2.86
C VAL A 49 -16.46 -19.11 -4.19
N ALA A 50 -15.77 -17.99 -4.19
CA ALA A 50 -14.88 -17.56 -5.26
C ALA A 50 -13.45 -18.02 -4.96
N ASP A 51 -12.67 -18.24 -6.01
CA ASP A 51 -11.28 -18.66 -5.95
C ASP A 51 -10.55 -17.99 -7.12
N GLU A 52 -9.97 -16.84 -6.82
CA GLU A 52 -9.42 -15.93 -7.83
C GLU A 52 -7.90 -15.87 -7.72
N ARG A 53 -7.24 -15.73 -8.87
CA ARG A 53 -5.81 -15.42 -8.90
C ARG A 53 -5.63 -13.93 -8.65
N GLU A 54 -4.72 -13.58 -7.75
CA GLU A 54 -4.46 -12.20 -7.39
C GLU A 54 -2.96 -11.93 -7.24
N VAL A 55 -2.64 -10.65 -7.16
CA VAL A 55 -1.35 -10.11 -6.78
C VAL A 55 -1.50 -9.49 -5.40
N VAL A 56 -0.85 -10.06 -4.41
CA VAL A 56 -0.82 -9.48 -3.06
C VAL A 56 0.20 -8.35 -3.04
N VAL A 57 -0.18 -7.22 -2.46
CA VAL A 57 0.68 -6.04 -2.36
C VAL A 57 0.93 -5.71 -0.89
N LEU A 58 2.20 -5.49 -0.56
CA LEU A 58 2.66 -5.09 0.77
C LEU A 58 3.25 -3.68 0.73
N LEU A 59 2.46 -2.67 1.09
CA LEU A 59 2.89 -1.27 1.20
C LEU A 59 3.51 -0.99 2.57
N LYS A 60 4.49 -0.07 2.63
CA LYS A 60 5.09 0.40 3.88
C LYS A 60 4.83 1.89 4.01
N THR A 61 4.23 2.30 5.12
CA THR A 61 3.87 3.71 5.38
C THR A 61 4.00 4.04 6.86
N ARG A 62 3.76 5.29 7.25
CA ARG A 62 3.62 5.70 8.65
C ARG A 62 2.15 5.69 9.06
N LYS A 63 1.91 5.52 10.35
CA LYS A 63 0.58 5.53 10.95
C LYS A 63 -0.17 6.84 10.71
N GLN A 64 0.54 7.97 10.64
CA GLN A 64 -0.08 9.27 10.36
C GLN A 64 -0.56 9.42 8.91
N ASP A 65 0.08 8.74 7.95
CA ASP A 65 -0.26 8.81 6.53
C ASP A 65 -1.36 7.80 6.14
N TRP A 66 -1.70 6.87 7.04
CA TRP A 66 -2.70 5.82 6.82
C TRP A 66 -4.03 6.35 6.25
N PRO A 67 -4.67 7.40 6.80
CA PRO A 67 -5.95 7.88 6.26
C PRO A 67 -5.84 8.34 4.81
N ALA A 68 -4.75 9.02 4.46
CA ALA A 68 -4.51 9.52 3.11
C ALA A 68 -4.21 8.36 2.14
N LEU A 69 -3.34 7.41 2.54
CA LEU A 69 -3.08 6.20 1.76
C LEU A 69 -4.37 5.41 1.51
N MET A 70 -5.18 5.19 2.55
CA MET A 70 -6.42 4.41 2.44
C MET A 70 -7.41 5.08 1.49
N SER A 71 -7.62 6.39 1.61
CA SER A 71 -8.51 7.14 0.72
C SER A 71 -8.03 7.05 -0.73
N ARG A 72 -6.74 7.30 -0.95
CA ARG A 72 -6.17 7.31 -2.29
C ARG A 72 -6.14 5.94 -2.95
N LEU A 73 -5.86 4.90 -2.17
CA LEU A 73 -5.95 3.52 -2.64
C LEU A 73 -7.37 3.23 -3.14
N HIS A 74 -8.41 3.58 -2.38
CA HIS A 74 -9.81 3.36 -2.79
C HIS A 74 -10.17 4.10 -4.09
N GLU A 75 -9.70 5.33 -4.28
CA GLU A 75 -9.94 6.09 -5.52
C GLU A 75 -9.31 5.44 -6.75
N LEU A 76 -8.16 4.79 -6.58
CA LEU A 76 -7.37 4.22 -7.67
C LEU A 76 -7.68 2.74 -7.92
N HIS A 77 -8.29 2.05 -6.96
CA HIS A 77 -8.46 0.61 -6.98
C HIS A 77 -9.55 0.17 -7.97
N PRO A 78 -9.30 -0.87 -8.79
CA PRO A 78 -10.33 -1.40 -9.69
C PRO A 78 -11.52 -2.06 -8.98
N TYR A 79 -11.30 -2.58 -7.76
CA TYR A 79 -12.35 -3.21 -6.95
C TYR A 79 -13.19 -2.18 -6.20
N GLU A 80 -14.49 -2.44 -6.12
CA GLU A 80 -15.45 -1.65 -5.32
C GLU A 80 -15.14 -1.71 -3.82
N ILE A 81 -14.70 -2.89 -3.34
CA ILE A 81 -14.34 -3.13 -1.94
C ILE A 81 -12.94 -3.76 -1.91
N PRO A 82 -11.87 -2.97 -2.02
CA PRO A 82 -10.52 -3.50 -1.96
C PRO A 82 -10.15 -3.99 -0.56
N GLU A 83 -9.34 -5.05 -0.48
CA GLU A 83 -8.61 -5.33 0.75
C GLU A 83 -7.70 -4.13 1.08
N CYS A 84 -7.78 -3.60 2.30
CA CYS A 84 -6.87 -2.56 2.78
C CYS A 84 -6.75 -2.68 4.30
N ILE A 85 -5.78 -3.48 4.75
CA ILE A 85 -5.57 -3.78 6.17
C ILE A 85 -4.15 -3.38 6.61
N ALA A 86 -4.02 -2.78 7.79
CA ALA A 86 -2.74 -2.32 8.30
C ALA A 86 -2.28 -3.13 9.51
N VAL A 87 -1.03 -3.57 9.48
CA VAL A 87 -0.34 -4.26 10.58
C VAL A 87 0.80 -3.39 11.09
N ARG A 88 0.85 -3.20 12.41
CA ARG A 88 1.91 -2.41 13.04
C ARG A 88 3.24 -3.16 13.02
N MET A 89 4.31 -2.48 12.60
CA MET A 89 5.66 -3.00 12.73
C MET A 89 6.10 -2.97 14.21
N ALA A 90 6.57 -4.09 14.74
CA ALA A 90 7.10 -4.15 16.11
C ALA A 90 8.47 -3.43 16.21
N ALA A 91 9.32 -3.64 15.21
CA ALA A 91 10.64 -3.04 15.06
C ALA A 91 11.07 -3.06 13.59
N GLY A 92 12.07 -2.24 13.25
CA GLY A 92 12.74 -2.22 11.96
C GLY A 92 14.19 -1.77 12.12
N ALA A 93 15.04 -2.06 11.13
CA ALA A 93 16.43 -1.63 11.16
C ALA A 93 16.52 -0.08 11.17
N PRO A 94 17.32 0.56 12.04
CA PRO A 94 17.31 2.02 12.20
C PRO A 94 17.49 2.79 10.89
N ARG A 95 18.41 2.36 10.03
CA ARG A 95 18.65 2.98 8.72
C ARG A 95 17.48 2.84 7.76
N TYR A 96 16.77 1.71 7.81
CA TYR A 96 15.59 1.49 6.98
C TYR A 96 14.41 2.34 7.45
N MET A 97 14.24 2.47 8.77
CA MET A 97 13.19 3.33 9.34
C MET A 97 13.44 4.81 9.00
N ALA A 98 14.69 5.28 9.11
CA ALA A 98 15.05 6.64 8.71
C ALA A 98 14.76 6.90 7.23
N TRP A 99 15.11 5.96 6.34
CA TRP A 99 14.78 6.06 4.92
C TRP A 99 13.28 6.05 4.65
N LEU A 100 12.51 5.23 5.38
CA LEU A 100 11.05 5.18 5.25
C LEU A 100 10.44 6.54 5.61
N ASP A 101 10.92 7.18 6.68
CA ASP A 101 10.45 8.50 7.08
C ASP A 101 10.82 9.56 6.03
N GLU A 102 12.07 9.59 5.56
CA GLU A 102 12.57 10.49 4.51
C GLU A 102 11.78 10.36 3.20
N ALA A 103 11.49 9.12 2.78
CA ALA A 103 10.72 8.85 1.56
C ALA A 103 9.29 9.41 1.60
N LEU A 104 8.75 9.64 2.80
CA LEU A 104 7.39 10.12 3.06
C LEU A 104 7.34 11.59 3.52
N GLU A 105 8.47 12.26 3.69
CA GLU A 105 8.50 13.70 3.91
C GLU A 105 8.04 14.41 2.65
N MET A 106 7.27 15.49 2.74
CA MET A 106 7.04 16.34 1.57
C MET A 106 8.34 17.08 1.23
N ALA A 107 8.65 17.22 -0.06
CA ALA A 107 9.68 18.17 -0.45
C ALA A 107 9.27 19.56 0.08
N PRO A 108 10.21 20.37 0.59
CA PRO A 108 9.89 21.76 0.88
C PRO A 108 9.26 22.38 -0.37
N PRO A 109 8.22 23.23 -0.23
CA PRO A 109 7.69 23.95 -1.38
C PRO A 109 8.87 24.63 -2.07
N ASP A 110 9.00 24.41 -3.38
CA ASP A 110 10.02 25.07 -4.17
C ASP A 110 9.79 26.58 -4.02
N GLU A 111 10.64 27.25 -3.25
CA GLU A 111 10.62 28.71 -3.12
C GLU A 111 11.14 29.42 -4.39
N THR A 112 11.25 28.71 -5.51
CA THR A 112 11.79 29.24 -6.77
C THR A 112 10.76 29.24 -7.90
N ARG A 113 10.03 30.36 -7.99
CA ARG A 113 9.48 31.03 -9.20
C ARG A 113 8.51 30.30 -10.13
#